data_AF-A0A969DZD9-F1
#
_entry.id   AF-A0A969DZD9-F1
#
_cell.length_a   1.000
_cell.length_b   1.000
_cell.length_c   1.000
_cell.angle_alpha   90.00
_cell.angle_beta   90.00
_cell.angle_gamma   90.00
#
_symmetry.space_group_name_H-M   'P 1'
#
loop_
_entity.id
_entity.type
_entity.pdbx_description
1 polymer ?
#
loop_
_entity_poly.entity_id
_entity_poly.type
_entity_poly.pdbx_seq_one_letter_code
_entity_poly.pdbx_strand_id
1 'polypeptide(L)' 'MLNLTYSYRIYPGLDQEAQMLDWLEQCRRVYNYALAERKDWINSRKCLVNACSIRQEYIIPADAPYPDYYK' A
#
# COMPACT_ATOMS: atom_id res chain seq x y z
N MET A 1 -24.64 5.33 -35.79
CA MET A 1 -24.72 5.93 -34.44
C MET A 1 -23.34 6.50 -34.12
N LEU A 2 -23.19 7.82 -34.01
CA LEU A 2 -21.91 8.46 -33.69
C LEU A 2 -21.68 8.36 -32.18
N ASN A 3 -20.62 7.65 -31.77
CA ASN A 3 -20.15 7.66 -30.38
C ASN A 3 -19.17 8.83 -30.23
N LEU A 4 -19.53 9.80 -29.39
CA LEU A 4 -18.66 10.92 -29.03
C LEU A 4 -17.86 10.53 -27.78
N THR A 5 -16.55 10.36 -27.94
CA THR A 5 -15.61 10.21 -26.84
C THR A 5 -15.16 11.59 -26.39
N TYR A 6 -15.58 12.02 -25.20
CA TYR A 6 -15.15 13.28 -24.62
C TYR A 6 -13.89 13.08 -23.77
N SER A 7 -12.90 13.95 -23.97
CA SER A 7 -11.72 14.04 -23.12
C SER A 7 -11.82 15.29 -22.26
N TYR A 8 -11.89 15.13 -20.94
CA TYR A 8 -11.93 16.24 -20.00
C TYR A 8 -10.54 16.49 -19.42
N ARG A 9 -10.16 17.76 -19.32
CA ARG A 9 -8.96 18.20 -18.62
C ARG A 9 -9.36 19.17 -17.52
N ILE A 10 -8.92 18.88 -16.31
CA ILE A 10 -9.08 19.78 -15.17
C ILE A 10 -7.91 20.77 -15.12
N TYR A 11 -8.24 22.02 -14.80
CA TYR A 11 -7.26 23.09 -14.54
C TYR A 11 -7.51 23.60 -13.12
N PRO A 12 -6.91 22.94 -12.11
CA PRO A 12 -7.12 23.33 -10.72
C PRO A 12 -6.56 24.72 -10.45
N GLY A 13 -7.25 25.49 -9.61
CA GLY A 13 -6.67 26.67 -8.99
C GLY A 13 -5.60 26.29 -7.95
N LEU A 14 -4.84 27.27 -7.46
CA LEU A 14 -3.73 27.05 -6.53
C LEU A 14 -4.17 26.28 -5.26
N ASP A 15 -5.31 26.64 -4.67
CA ASP A 15 -5.82 25.97 -3.46
C ASP A 15 -6.26 24.53 -3.75
N GLN A 16 -6.83 24.29 -4.93
CA GLN A 16 -7.25 22.94 -5.35
C GLN A 16 -6.03 22.06 -5.62
N GLU A 17 -5.01 22.60 -6.29
CA GLU A 17 -3.76 21.88 -6.54
C GLU A 17 -3.08 21.47 -5.22
N ALA A 18 -2.96 22.41 -4.28
CA ALA A 18 -2.39 22.13 -2.96
C ALA A 18 -3.15 21.01 -2.22
N GLN A 19 -4.49 21.06 -2.25
CA GLN A 19 -5.34 20.03 -1.65
C GLN A 19 -5.16 18.67 -2.34
N MET A 20 -5.11 18.64 -3.67
CA MET A 20 -4.90 17.41 -4.42
C MET A 20 -3.53 16.78 -4.14
N LEU A 21 -2.47 17.59 -4.03
CA LEU A 21 -1.13 17.13 -3.70
C LEU A 21 -1.06 16.55 -2.28
N ASP A 22 -1.71 17.18 -1.30
CA ASP A 22 -1.80 16.63 0.05
C ASP A 22 -2.49 15.26 0.04
N TRP A 23 -3.64 15.12 -0.65
CA TRP A 23 -4.32 13.84 -0.79
C TRP A 23 -3.43 12.76 -1.41
N LEU A 24 -2.69 13.11 -2.47
CA LEU A 24 -1.75 12.17 -3.11
C LEU A 24 -0.65 11.73 -2.15
N GLU A 25 -0.13 12.62 -1.31
CA GLU A 25 0.86 12.28 -0.29
C GLU A 25 0.27 11.36 0.79
N GLN A 26 -0.96 11.59 1.24
CA GLN A 26 -1.65 10.68 2.15
C GLN A 26 -1.83 9.29 1.53
N CYS A 27 -2.32 9.22 0.30
CA CYS A 27 -2.48 7.98 -0.45
C CYS A 27 -1.15 7.23 -0.61
N ARG A 28 -0.07 7.93 -0.94
CA ARG A 28 1.27 7.34 -1.06
C ARG A 28 1.74 6.73 0.25
N ARG A 29 1.53 7.42 1.38
CA ARG A 29 1.90 6.92 2.71
C ARG A 29 1.11 5.66 3.08
N VAL A 30 -0.21 5.70 2.93
CA VAL A 30 -1.09 4.55 3.22
C VAL A 30 -0.72 3.36 2.35
N TYR A 31 -0.50 3.59 1.05
CA TYR A 31 -0.10 2.52 0.14
C TYR A 31 1.23 1.88 0.54
N ASN A 32 2.25 2.70 0.84
CA ASN A 32 3.57 2.20 1.24
C ASN A 32 3.53 1.44 2.56
N TYR A 33 2.74 1.91 3.52
CA TYR A 33 2.51 1.21 4.79
C TYR A 33 1.88 -0.16 4.56
N ALA A 34 0.75 -0.23 3.85
CA ALA A 34 0.07 -1.49 3.55
C ALA A 34 0.92 -2.45 2.68
N LEU A 35 1.78 -1.90 1.82
CA LEU A 35 2.73 -2.69 1.05
C LEU A 35 3.83 -3.29 1.94
N ALA A 36 4.35 -2.52 2.90
CA ALA A 36 5.33 -2.99 3.86
C ALA A 36 4.75 -4.11 4.73
N GLU A 37 3.55 -3.91 5.30
CA GLU A 37 2.89 -4.95 6.11
C GLU A 37 2.73 -6.28 5.36
N ARG A 38 2.33 -6.23 4.07
CA ARG A 38 2.23 -7.43 3.23
C ARG A 38 3.58 -8.11 3.02
N LYS A 39 4.63 -7.34 2.77
CA LYS A 39 5.98 -7.89 2.60
C LYS A 39 6.48 -8.53 3.89
N ASP A 40 6.27 -7.87 5.03
CA ASP A 40 6.70 -8.35 6.34
C ASP A 40 5.96 -9.64 6.72
N TRP A 41 4.65 -9.69 6.52
CA TRP A 41 3.83 -10.90 6.75
C TRP A 41 4.29 -12.08 5.90
N ILE A 42 4.64 -11.85 4.63
CA ILE A 42 5.13 -12.90 3.72
C ILE A 42 6.51 -13.36 4.16
N ASN A 43 7.41 -12.42 4.49
CA ASN A 43 8.77 -12.74 4.87
C ASN A 43 8.84 -13.47 6.22
N SER A 44 7.98 -13.13 7.17
CA SER A 44 7.91 -13.82 8.47
C SER A 44 7.52 -15.30 8.35
N ARG A 45 6.86 -15.68 7.24
CA ARG A 45 6.43 -17.06 6.96
C ARG A 45 7.34 -17.81 6.00
N LYS A 46 8.40 -17.17 5.51
CA LYS A 46 9.41 -17.77 4.62
C LYS A 46 10.62 -18.33 5.36
N CYS A 47 10.72 -18.15 6.69
CA CYS A 47 11.84 -18.65 7.46
C CYS A 47 11.96 -20.18 7.38
N LEU A 48 13.20 -20.68 7.35
CA LEU A 48 13.47 -22.12 7.31
C LEU A 48 12.94 -22.76 8.59
N VAL A 49 12.20 -23.87 8.45
CA VAL A 49 11.57 -24.57 9.59
C VAL A 49 12.60 -25.00 10.66
N ASN A 50 13.87 -25.18 10.25
CA ASN A 50 14.96 -25.68 11.09
C ASN A 50 16.01 -24.61 11.48
N ALA A 51 15.81 -23.33 11.17
CA ALA A 51 16.80 -22.30 11.51
C ALA A 51 16.18 -20.91 11.65
N CYS A 52 16.62 -20.17 12.67
CA CYS A 52 16.32 -18.74 12.84
C CYS A 52 17.46 -17.88 12.29
N SER A 53 17.11 -16.71 11.79
CA SER A 53 18.03 -15.62 11.44
C SER A 53 18.79 -15.14 12.67
N ILE A 54 20.09 -15.00 12.52
CA ILE A 54 21.00 -14.51 13.58
C ILE A 54 20.98 -12.97 13.67
N ARG A 55 20.50 -12.29 12.62
CA ARG A 55 20.51 -10.82 12.53
C ARG A 55 19.25 -10.20 13.10
N GLN A 56 18.10 -10.68 12.66
CA GLN A 56 16.78 -10.16 13.01
C GLN A 56 15.69 -11.14 12.60
N GLU A 57 14.58 -11.13 13.32
CA GLU A 57 13.37 -11.88 13.04
C GLU A 57 12.14 -10.99 13.14
N TYR A 58 11.07 -11.39 12.46
CA TYR A 58 9.79 -10.67 12.52
C TYR A 58 9.03 -11.03 13.79
N ILE A 59 8.53 -10.02 14.51
CA ILE A 59 7.67 -10.19 15.68
C ILE A 59 6.21 -10.10 15.22
N ILE A 60 5.73 -11.17 14.56
CA ILE A 60 4.36 -11.26 14.03
C ILE A 60 3.74 -12.57 14.55
N PRO A 61 2.52 -12.54 15.13
CA PRO A 61 1.84 -13.76 15.56
C PRO A 61 1.65 -14.76 14.43
N ALA A 62 1.78 -16.06 14.74
CA ALA A 62 1.65 -17.12 13.74
C ALA A 62 0.23 -17.19 13.15
N ASP A 63 -0.78 -16.89 13.96
CA ASP A 63 -2.20 -16.81 13.63
C ASP A 63 -2.63 -15.49 12.98
N ALA A 64 -1.70 -14.52 12.84
CA ALA A 64 -2.04 -13.25 12.21
C ALA A 64 -2.53 -13.47 10.76
N PRO A 65 -3.74 -12.99 10.41
CA PRO A 65 -4.27 -13.15 9.06
C PRO A 65 -3.44 -12.36 8.05
N TYR A 66 -3.54 -12.73 6.78
CA TYR A 66 -2.92 -11.95 5.71
C TYR A 66 -3.47 -10.50 5.74
N PRO A 67 -2.60 -9.47 5.67
CA PRO A 67 -3.03 -8.07 5.66
C PRO A 67 -3.61 -7.72 4.29
N ASP A 68 -4.84 -8.19 4.06
CA ASP A 68 -5.68 -7.81 2.94
C ASP A 68 -6.60 -6.64 3.31
N TYR A 69 -7.02 -5.90 2.29
CA TYR A 69 -7.98 -4.81 2.41
C TYR A 69 -9.40 -5.33 2.60
N TYR A 70 -9.73 -6.46 1.98
CA TYR A 70 -11.05 -7.08 2.04
C TYR A 70 -11.07 -8.15 3.13
N LYS A 71 -11.46 -7.75 4.35
CA LYS A 71 -11.84 -8.70 5.41
C LYS A 71 -13.32 -9.01 5.35
#